data_AF-A0A554UKS7-F1
#
_entry.id   AF-A0A554UKS7-F1
#
_cell.length_a   1.000
_cell.length_b   1.000
_cell.length_c   1.000
_cell.angle_alpha   90.00
_cell.angle_beta   90.00
_cell.angle_gamma   90.00
#
_symmetry.space_group_name_H-M   'P 1'
#
loop_
_entity.id
_entity.type
_entity.pdbx_description
1 polymer ?
#
loop_
_entity_poly.entity_id
_entity_poly.type
_entity_poly.pdbx_seq_one_letter_code
_entity_poly.pdbx_strand_id
1 'polypeptide(L)'
;MVNEHDRRTPSLPFTVVRRGYDRLEVSNYFERFDAELRMTATDRDAAAAQARNLANQLEDARDEIDELRKEVDRLSVPPTTAEGMSDRISKMLRLASDEASEIRARAHAEAAEVTSIAEQDAAQLRQKHSDELAELQERRKALEIEFEQTMSSARAEAARIVEAARAEAQRLATEAEAKRKATQEDFEMTMGDRRTKLTRALEELETTSKAEAAKRLRDATEEANRRVQAATQLADRRIAHAKELAEELRVLRGRVLNQLLDVRGQLDSVPTMLEAVERESDLLDASAATEPATEAPTTDNSDVAPASEAKTAKLPKQHATVAG
;
A
#
# COMPACT_ATOMS: atom_id res chain seq x y z
N MET A 1 -66.67 -1.72 119.14
CA MET A 1 -67.95 -2.36 118.76
C MET A 1 -67.67 -3.79 118.32
N VAL A 2 -68.64 -4.67 118.51
CA VAL A 2 -68.95 -5.84 117.65
C VAL A 2 -67.75 -6.53 116.96
N ASN A 3 -67.29 -7.64 117.54
CA ASN A 3 -67.68 -8.91 116.94
C ASN A 3 -67.70 -10.03 117.99
N GLU A 4 -68.91 -10.53 118.25
CA GLU A 4 -69.18 -11.77 118.97
C GLU A 4 -68.50 -12.90 118.19
N HIS A 5 -67.32 -13.36 118.63
CA HIS A 5 -66.62 -14.46 117.96
C HIS A 5 -67.27 -15.78 118.34
N ASP A 6 -68.41 -16.01 117.68
CA ASP A 6 -69.06 -17.28 117.34
C ASP A 6 -68.32 -18.49 117.93
N ARG A 7 -68.80 -18.98 119.08
CA ARG A 7 -68.26 -20.15 119.78
C ARG A 7 -68.59 -21.45 119.05
N ARG A 8 -68.21 -21.54 117.78
CA ARG A 8 -67.98 -22.82 117.11
C ARG A 8 -66.88 -23.51 117.89
N THR A 9 -67.25 -24.47 118.73
CA THR A 9 -66.33 -25.54 119.11
C THR A 9 -65.75 -26.07 117.80
N PRO A 10 -64.44 -25.93 117.55
CA PRO A 10 -63.87 -26.38 116.29
C PRO A 10 -64.18 -27.86 116.16
N SER A 11 -64.85 -28.26 115.09
CA SER A 11 -65.09 -29.66 114.77
C SER A 11 -63.73 -30.28 114.48
N LEU A 12 -63.12 -30.85 115.52
CA LEU A 12 -61.79 -31.40 115.46
C LEU A 12 -61.72 -32.42 114.31
N PRO A 13 -60.67 -32.39 113.47
CA PRO A 13 -60.60 -33.17 112.23
C PRO A 13 -60.24 -34.64 112.51
N PHE A 14 -60.96 -35.28 113.42
CA PHE A 14 -60.71 -36.61 113.95
C PHE A 14 -61.91 -37.51 113.72
N THR A 15 -61.67 -38.67 113.12
CA THR A 15 -62.62 -39.76 113.04
C THR A 15 -62.84 -40.37 114.43
N VAL A 16 -64.02 -40.95 114.66
CA VAL A 16 -64.42 -41.53 115.96
C VAL A 16 -64.52 -43.04 115.84
N VAL A 17 -63.57 -43.76 116.45
CA VAL A 17 -63.48 -45.22 116.39
C VAL A 17 -64.03 -45.82 117.69
N ARG A 18 -65.16 -46.53 117.58
CA ARG A 18 -65.95 -47.15 118.67
C ARG A 18 -66.45 -46.22 119.78
N ARG A 19 -65.57 -45.53 120.51
CA ARG A 19 -65.88 -44.71 121.70
C ARG A 19 -64.93 -43.53 121.94
N GLY A 20 -64.03 -43.21 121.02
CA GLY A 20 -63.15 -42.04 121.12
C GLY A 20 -62.57 -41.65 119.76
N TYR A 21 -61.89 -40.50 119.70
CA TYR A 21 -61.15 -40.06 118.52
C TYR A 21 -60.00 -41.01 118.20
N ASP A 22 -59.64 -41.14 116.91
CA ASP A 22 -58.46 -41.92 116.52
C ASP A 22 -57.19 -41.33 117.13
N ARG A 23 -56.42 -42.16 117.83
CA ARG A 23 -55.19 -41.75 118.53
C ARG A 23 -54.10 -41.27 117.58
N LEU A 24 -54.01 -41.84 116.38
CA LEU A 24 -53.00 -41.45 115.39
C LEU A 24 -53.35 -40.10 114.78
N GLU A 25 -54.62 -39.85 114.44
CA GLU A 25 -55.07 -38.55 113.93
C GLU A 25 -54.89 -37.44 114.98
N VAL A 26 -55.22 -37.72 116.24
CA VAL A 26 -54.99 -36.79 117.36
C VAL A 26 -53.50 -36.50 117.57
N SER A 27 -52.64 -37.52 117.60
CA SER A 27 -51.18 -37.34 117.74
C SER A 27 -50.60 -36.53 116.57
N ASN A 28 -50.91 -36.90 115.33
CA ASN A 28 -50.44 -36.19 114.14
C ASN A 28 -50.88 -34.71 114.12
N TYR A 29 -52.08 -34.41 114.62
CA TYR A 29 -52.56 -33.04 114.75
C TYR A 29 -51.83 -32.26 115.84
N PHE A 30 -51.55 -32.86 117.00
CA PHE A 30 -50.76 -32.20 118.04
C PHE A 30 -49.30 -32.00 117.61
N GLU A 31 -48.67 -32.96 116.94
CA GLU A 31 -47.32 -32.81 116.37
C GLU A 31 -47.28 -31.68 115.33
N ARG A 32 -48.30 -31.59 114.47
CA ARG A 32 -48.46 -30.48 113.52
C ARG A 32 -48.69 -29.15 114.22
N PHE A 33 -49.54 -29.09 115.24
CA PHE A 33 -49.83 -27.88 115.99
C PHE A 33 -48.60 -27.38 116.77
N ASP A 34 -47.83 -28.29 117.38
CA ASP A 34 -46.53 -27.98 117.99
C ASP A 34 -45.52 -27.44 116.96
N ALA A 35 -45.53 -27.96 115.73
CA ALA A 35 -44.70 -27.45 114.64
C ALA A 35 -45.14 -26.05 114.19
N GLU A 36 -46.45 -25.81 114.01
CA GLU A 36 -47.01 -24.49 113.68
C GLU A 36 -46.78 -23.47 114.82
N LEU A 37 -46.82 -23.90 116.09
CA LEU A 37 -46.50 -23.06 117.26
C LEU A 37 -45.00 -22.75 117.36
N ARG A 38 -44.11 -23.70 117.06
CA ARG A 38 -42.66 -23.46 116.98
C ARG A 38 -42.30 -22.54 115.81
N MET A 39 -42.96 -22.70 114.66
CA MET A 39 -42.78 -21.83 113.49
C MET A 39 -43.20 -20.40 113.82
N THR A 40 -44.42 -20.20 114.32
CA THR A 40 -44.92 -18.86 114.68
C THR A 40 -44.15 -18.20 115.84
N ALA A 41 -43.61 -18.98 116.79
CA ALA A 41 -42.67 -18.47 117.79
C ALA A 41 -41.34 -18.01 117.16
N THR A 42 -40.82 -18.78 116.20
CA THR A 42 -39.59 -18.44 115.45
C THR A 42 -39.81 -17.18 114.60
N ASP A 43 -40.94 -17.08 113.90
CA ASP A 43 -41.33 -15.92 113.09
C ASP A 43 -41.48 -14.67 113.98
N ARG A 44 -42.12 -14.80 115.14
CA ARG A 44 -42.24 -13.72 116.14
C ARG A 44 -40.87 -13.26 116.62
N ASP A 45 -39.97 -14.18 116.94
CA ASP A 45 -38.66 -13.84 117.49
C ASP A 45 -37.71 -13.28 116.42
N ALA A 46 -37.84 -13.72 115.18
CA ALA A 46 -37.20 -13.10 114.02
C ALA A 46 -37.74 -11.68 113.76
N ALA A 47 -39.06 -11.47 113.78
CA ALA A 47 -39.67 -10.15 113.66
C ALA A 47 -39.28 -9.21 114.81
N ALA A 48 -39.19 -9.73 116.04
CA ALA A 48 -38.71 -8.97 117.20
C ALA A 48 -37.21 -8.61 117.09
N ALA A 49 -36.38 -9.48 116.49
CA ALA A 49 -34.99 -9.15 116.19
C ALA A 49 -34.88 -8.09 115.08
N GLN A 50 -35.66 -8.20 114.01
CA GLN A 50 -35.74 -7.18 112.95
C GLN A 50 -36.21 -5.82 113.50
N ALA A 51 -37.23 -5.80 114.35
CA ALA A 51 -37.73 -4.58 114.98
C ALA A 51 -36.68 -3.90 115.89
N ARG A 52 -35.86 -4.68 116.61
CA ARG A 52 -34.72 -4.15 117.38
C ARG A 52 -33.63 -3.59 116.47
N ASN A 53 -33.25 -4.31 115.41
CA ASN A 53 -32.24 -3.84 114.46
C ASN A 53 -32.66 -2.53 113.78
N LEU A 54 -33.93 -2.40 113.39
CA LEU A 54 -34.50 -1.17 112.84
C LEU A 54 -34.61 -0.05 113.88
N ALA A 55 -34.88 -0.36 115.15
CA ALA A 55 -34.87 0.63 116.23
C ALA A 55 -33.46 1.20 116.45
N ASN A 56 -32.43 0.34 116.50
CA ASN A 56 -31.04 0.76 116.61
C ASN A 56 -30.62 1.64 115.40
N GLN A 57 -30.91 1.21 114.17
CA GLN A 57 -30.62 1.99 112.96
C GLN A 57 -31.33 3.35 112.94
N LEU A 58 -32.52 3.46 113.54
CA LEU A 58 -33.23 4.73 113.72
C LEU A 58 -32.68 5.58 114.87
N GLU A 59 -31.93 5.01 115.80
CA GLU A 59 -31.22 5.71 116.88
C GLU A 59 -29.88 6.22 116.35
N ASP A 60 -29.08 5.35 115.72
CA ASP A 60 -27.82 5.68 115.01
C ASP A 60 -28.03 6.87 114.03
N ALA A 61 -29.06 6.78 113.17
CA ALA A 61 -29.36 7.83 112.19
C ALA A 61 -29.96 9.11 112.80
N ARG A 62 -30.52 9.06 114.01
CA ARG A 62 -30.96 10.28 114.73
C ARG A 62 -29.78 11.00 115.36
N ASP A 63 -28.85 10.25 115.96
CA ASP A 63 -27.64 10.81 116.53
C ASP A 63 -26.77 11.44 115.43
N GLU A 64 -26.61 10.77 114.27
CA GLU A 64 -25.94 11.36 113.10
C GLU A 64 -26.64 12.65 112.62
N ILE A 65 -27.97 12.66 112.49
CA ILE A 65 -28.73 13.87 112.12
C ILE A 65 -28.54 15.01 113.12
N ASP A 66 -28.54 14.71 114.42
CA ASP A 66 -28.38 15.73 115.47
C ASP A 66 -26.92 16.18 115.63
N GLU A 67 -25.92 15.35 115.31
CA GLU A 67 -24.53 15.81 115.15
C GLU A 67 -24.36 16.72 113.92
N LEU A 68 -24.89 16.33 112.76
CA LEU A 68 -24.89 17.15 111.54
C LEU A 68 -25.60 18.50 111.75
N ARG A 69 -26.71 18.52 112.51
CA ARG A 69 -27.39 19.77 112.91
C ARG A 69 -26.50 20.66 113.78
N LYS A 70 -25.88 20.13 114.83
CA LYS A 70 -24.95 20.88 115.70
C LYS A 70 -23.78 21.45 114.88
N GLU A 71 -23.28 20.72 113.89
CA GLU A 71 -22.22 21.20 113.00
C GLU A 71 -22.71 22.29 112.04
N VAL A 72 -23.90 22.13 111.44
CA VAL A 72 -24.52 23.16 110.59
C VAL A 72 -24.80 24.44 111.37
N ASP A 73 -25.28 24.36 112.60
CA ASP A 73 -25.50 25.53 113.46
C ASP A 73 -24.18 26.22 113.85
N ARG A 74 -23.12 25.45 114.12
CA ARG A 74 -21.74 25.98 114.33
C ARG A 74 -21.18 26.66 113.07
N LEU A 75 -21.64 26.30 111.88
CA LEU A 75 -21.19 26.86 110.59
C LEU A 75 -22.10 27.98 110.06
N SER A 76 -23.36 28.07 110.47
CA SER A 76 -24.33 29.08 110.03
C SER A 76 -24.13 30.42 110.74
N VAL A 77 -23.71 30.39 112.01
CA VAL A 77 -23.32 31.58 112.78
C VAL A 77 -22.02 32.19 112.18
N PRO A 78 -21.90 33.53 112.06
CA PRO A 78 -20.66 34.17 111.65
C PRO A 78 -19.49 33.79 112.58
N PRO A 79 -18.35 33.32 112.06
CA PRO A 79 -17.29 32.74 112.89
C PRO A 79 -16.54 33.83 113.66
N THR A 80 -16.92 34.03 114.92
CA THR A 80 -16.29 34.98 115.85
C THR A 80 -15.05 34.42 116.56
N THR A 81 -14.74 33.13 116.36
CA THR A 81 -13.58 32.44 116.95
C THR A 81 -12.58 31.99 115.87
N ALA A 82 -11.28 32.03 116.19
CA ALA A 82 -10.20 31.65 115.26
C ALA A 82 -10.26 30.18 114.83
N GLU A 83 -10.77 29.32 115.72
CA GLU A 83 -10.94 27.89 115.47
C GLU A 83 -12.04 27.63 114.43
N GLY A 84 -13.22 28.25 114.57
CA GLY A 84 -14.31 28.14 113.59
C GLY A 84 -13.98 28.76 112.22
N MET A 85 -13.10 29.77 112.17
CA MET A 85 -12.52 30.25 110.91
C MET A 85 -11.58 29.21 110.28
N SER A 86 -10.74 28.56 111.09
CA SER A 86 -9.80 27.51 110.64
C SER A 86 -10.53 26.26 110.13
N ASP A 87 -11.59 25.83 110.80
CA ASP A 87 -12.46 24.72 110.35
C ASP A 87 -13.07 25.01 108.98
N ARG A 88 -13.63 26.22 108.80
CA ARG A 88 -14.27 26.65 107.55
C ARG A 88 -13.26 26.76 106.41
N ILE A 89 -12.06 27.31 106.67
CA ILE A 89 -10.96 27.37 105.70
C ILE A 89 -10.53 25.96 105.31
N SER A 90 -10.42 25.02 106.26
CA SER A 90 -10.03 23.64 105.99
C SER A 90 -11.05 22.90 105.13
N LYS A 91 -12.36 23.07 105.39
CA LYS A 91 -13.42 22.52 104.54
C LYS A 91 -13.45 23.18 103.15
N MET A 92 -13.22 24.48 103.05
CA MET A 92 -13.16 25.21 101.77
C MET A 92 -11.94 24.80 100.92
N LEU A 93 -10.77 24.62 101.53
CA LEU A 93 -9.57 24.11 100.86
C LEU A 93 -9.76 22.67 100.37
N ARG A 94 -10.45 21.83 101.15
CA ARG A 94 -10.80 20.47 100.72
C ARG A 94 -11.75 20.49 99.53
N LEU A 95 -12.85 21.25 99.61
CA LEU A 95 -13.79 21.42 98.50
C LEU A 95 -13.10 21.91 97.22
N ALA A 96 -12.23 22.93 97.33
CA ALA A 96 -11.46 23.45 96.20
C ALA A 96 -10.42 22.45 95.65
N SER A 97 -9.87 21.57 96.51
CA SER A 97 -8.98 20.47 96.09
C SER A 97 -9.74 19.37 95.36
N ASP A 98 -10.95 19.04 95.83
CA ASP A 98 -11.83 18.05 95.22
C ASP A 98 -12.35 18.57 93.85
N GLU A 99 -12.81 19.83 93.79
CA GLU A 99 -13.21 20.52 92.56
C GLU A 99 -12.05 20.66 91.56
N ALA A 100 -10.85 21.06 92.01
CA ALA A 100 -9.67 21.10 91.14
C ALA A 100 -9.23 19.71 90.64
N SER A 101 -9.56 18.64 91.38
CA SER A 101 -9.32 17.26 90.95
C SER A 101 -10.36 16.81 89.92
N GLU A 102 -11.63 17.19 90.09
CA GLU A 102 -12.68 16.94 89.09
C GLU A 102 -12.41 17.68 87.78
N ILE A 103 -12.04 18.97 87.85
CA ILE A 103 -11.68 19.79 86.66
C ILE A 103 -10.52 19.14 85.90
N ARG A 104 -9.48 18.65 86.60
CA ARG A 104 -8.37 17.91 85.97
C ARG A 104 -8.83 16.59 85.34
N ALA A 105 -9.64 15.80 86.05
CA ALA A 105 -10.15 14.53 85.55
C ALA A 105 -11.00 14.74 84.28
N ARG A 106 -11.85 15.77 84.26
CA ARG A 106 -12.67 16.15 83.11
C ARG A 106 -11.81 16.63 81.93
N ALA A 107 -10.86 17.53 82.17
CA ALA A 107 -9.94 18.00 81.12
C ALA A 107 -9.05 16.87 80.55
N HIS A 108 -8.64 15.89 81.36
CA HIS A 108 -7.94 14.71 80.87
C HIS A 108 -8.83 13.76 80.06
N ALA A 109 -10.11 13.61 80.42
CA ALA A 109 -11.07 12.84 79.64
C ALA A 109 -11.37 13.51 78.28
N GLU A 110 -11.65 14.81 78.28
CA GLU A 110 -11.85 15.63 77.07
C GLU A 110 -10.61 15.57 76.14
N ALA A 111 -9.40 15.70 76.70
CA ALA A 111 -8.16 15.57 75.92
C ALA A 111 -7.97 14.17 75.32
N ALA A 112 -8.29 13.12 76.07
CA ALA A 112 -8.22 11.74 75.57
C ALA A 112 -9.27 11.46 74.48
N GLU A 113 -10.47 12.02 74.59
CA GLU A 113 -11.51 11.94 73.55
C GLU A 113 -11.07 12.65 72.26
N VAL A 114 -10.57 13.89 72.37
CA VAL A 114 -10.04 14.65 71.22
C VAL A 114 -8.85 13.92 70.56
N THR A 115 -7.93 13.34 71.34
CA THR A 115 -6.85 12.52 70.78
C THR A 115 -7.37 11.27 70.08
N SER A 116 -8.32 10.54 70.68
CA SER A 116 -8.93 9.35 70.09
C SER A 116 -9.64 9.64 68.76
N ILE A 117 -10.38 10.76 68.68
CA ILE A 117 -11.03 11.21 67.44
C ILE A 117 -9.98 11.55 66.38
N ALA A 118 -8.95 12.34 66.73
CA ALA A 118 -7.88 12.72 65.80
C ALA A 118 -7.07 11.50 65.29
N GLU A 119 -6.84 10.49 66.12
CA GLU A 119 -6.19 9.24 65.72
C GLU A 119 -7.07 8.41 64.78
N GLN A 120 -8.39 8.33 65.04
CA GLN A 120 -9.36 7.64 64.17
C GLN A 120 -9.49 8.33 62.81
N ASP A 121 -9.60 9.66 62.76
CA ASP A 121 -9.65 10.42 61.51
C ASP A 121 -8.34 10.30 60.72
N ALA A 122 -7.19 10.36 61.40
CA ALA A 122 -5.89 10.14 60.76
C ALA A 122 -5.72 8.70 60.26
N ALA A 123 -6.30 7.69 60.92
CA ALA A 123 -6.33 6.32 60.44
C ALA A 123 -7.22 6.17 59.19
N GLN A 124 -8.44 6.74 59.23
CA GLN A 124 -9.34 6.75 58.07
C GLN A 124 -8.74 7.46 56.85
N LEU A 125 -8.06 8.58 57.04
CA LEU A 125 -7.44 9.33 55.95
C LEU A 125 -6.26 8.56 55.33
N ARG A 126 -5.42 7.92 56.15
CA ARG A 126 -4.35 7.03 55.66
C ARG A 126 -4.91 5.84 54.88
N GLN A 127 -6.01 5.23 55.35
CA GLN A 127 -6.67 4.12 54.66
C GLN A 127 -7.20 4.58 53.29
N LYS A 128 -7.98 5.67 53.24
CA LYS A 128 -8.51 6.24 51.98
C LYS A 128 -7.40 6.51 50.97
N HIS A 129 -6.30 7.16 51.38
CA HIS A 129 -5.16 7.40 50.48
C HIS A 129 -4.42 6.12 50.07
N SER A 130 -4.37 5.09 50.92
CA SER A 130 -3.82 3.77 50.54
C SER A 130 -4.67 3.10 49.47
N ASP A 131 -6.00 3.18 49.59
CA ASP A 131 -6.95 2.60 48.65
C ASP A 131 -6.97 3.37 47.32
N GLU A 132 -6.95 4.71 47.36
CA GLU A 132 -6.79 5.58 46.18
C GLU A 132 -5.49 5.29 45.42
N LEU A 133 -4.37 5.13 46.14
CA LEU A 133 -3.08 4.79 45.52
C LEU A 133 -3.07 3.37 44.93
N ALA A 134 -3.77 2.42 45.54
CA ALA A 134 -3.95 1.07 45.00
C ALA A 134 -4.80 1.09 43.72
N GLU A 135 -5.94 1.80 43.70
CA GLU A 135 -6.77 1.95 42.50
C GLU A 135 -5.99 2.60 41.35
N LEU A 136 -5.25 3.68 41.63
CA LEU A 136 -4.41 4.35 40.64
C LEU A 136 -3.29 3.44 40.10
N GLN A 137 -2.71 2.56 40.92
CA GLN A 137 -1.73 1.58 40.47
C GLN A 137 -2.35 0.49 39.59
N GLU A 138 -3.48 -0.10 39.97
CA GLU A 138 -4.17 -1.11 39.14
C GLU A 138 -4.69 -0.51 37.84
N ARG A 139 -5.28 0.70 37.88
CA ARG A 139 -5.71 1.42 36.69
C ARG A 139 -4.55 1.76 35.75
N ARG A 140 -3.37 2.10 36.29
CA ARG A 140 -2.16 2.26 35.49
C ARG A 140 -1.73 0.94 34.85
N LYS A 141 -1.64 -0.16 35.62
CA LYS A 141 -1.27 -1.50 35.09
C LYS A 141 -2.21 -1.93 33.97
N ALA A 142 -3.52 -1.76 34.15
CA ALA A 142 -4.51 -2.05 33.12
C ALA A 142 -4.27 -1.24 31.83
N LEU A 143 -4.08 0.08 31.94
CA LEU A 143 -3.76 0.94 30.79
C LEU A 143 -2.44 0.58 30.11
N GLU A 144 -1.42 0.16 30.88
CA GLU A 144 -0.11 -0.26 30.38
C GLU A 144 -0.20 -1.60 29.61
N ILE A 145 -1.05 -2.53 30.09
CA ILE A 145 -1.37 -3.80 29.41
C ILE A 145 -2.18 -3.55 28.12
N GLU A 146 -3.26 -2.78 28.18
CA GLU A 146 -4.11 -2.44 27.02
C GLU A 146 -3.30 -1.68 25.94
N PHE A 147 -2.38 -0.81 26.36
CA PHE A 147 -1.47 -0.10 25.45
C PHE A 147 -0.52 -1.07 24.74
N GLU A 148 0.17 -1.97 25.44
CA GLU A 148 1.09 -2.89 24.76
C GLU A 148 0.35 -3.94 23.93
N GLN A 149 -0.86 -4.37 24.31
CA GLN A 149 -1.74 -5.18 23.44
C GLN A 149 -2.13 -4.43 22.16
N THR A 150 -2.58 -3.17 22.28
CA THR A 150 -2.93 -2.33 21.12
C THR A 150 -1.73 -2.08 20.22
N MET A 151 -0.57 -1.75 20.80
CA MET A 151 0.67 -1.47 20.06
C MET A 151 1.26 -2.72 19.40
N SER A 152 1.25 -3.88 20.06
CA SER A 152 1.71 -5.14 19.47
C SER A 152 0.76 -5.61 18.35
N SER A 153 -0.55 -5.46 18.52
CA SER A 153 -1.54 -5.72 17.47
C SER A 153 -1.34 -4.81 16.25
N ALA A 154 -1.23 -3.49 16.46
CA ALA A 154 -1.00 -2.52 15.39
C ALA A 154 0.34 -2.74 14.66
N ARG A 155 1.41 -3.09 15.40
CA ARG A 155 2.71 -3.49 14.80
C ARG A 155 2.58 -4.75 13.93
N ALA A 156 1.82 -5.75 14.40
CA ALA A 156 1.61 -7.00 13.66
C ALA A 156 0.73 -6.80 12.41
N GLU A 157 -0.28 -5.94 12.48
CA GLU A 157 -1.11 -5.57 11.32
C GLU A 157 -0.32 -4.75 10.30
N ALA A 158 0.43 -3.74 10.74
CA ALA A 158 1.31 -2.96 9.87
C ALA A 158 2.35 -3.86 9.16
N ALA A 159 2.94 -4.83 9.88
CA ALA A 159 3.84 -5.81 9.27
C ALA A 159 3.14 -6.69 8.21
N ARG A 160 1.92 -7.18 8.48
CA ARG A 160 1.13 -7.93 7.49
C ARG A 160 0.82 -7.10 6.24
N ILE A 161 0.45 -5.83 6.40
CA ILE A 161 0.16 -4.92 5.29
C ILE A 161 1.42 -4.67 4.45
N VAL A 162 2.57 -4.44 5.09
CA VAL A 162 3.86 -4.23 4.40
C VAL A 162 4.30 -5.48 3.64
N GLU A 163 4.19 -6.68 4.22
CA GLU A 163 4.55 -7.92 3.53
C GLU A 163 3.57 -8.29 2.40
N ALA A 164 2.26 -8.04 2.58
CA ALA A 164 1.28 -8.22 1.50
C ALA A 164 1.56 -7.28 0.32
N ALA A 165 1.83 -6.00 0.59
CA ALA A 165 2.19 -5.02 -0.43
C ALA A 165 3.52 -5.35 -1.13
N ARG A 166 4.52 -5.88 -0.39
CA ARG A 166 5.78 -6.38 -0.96
C ARG A 166 5.55 -7.57 -1.89
N ALA A 167 4.76 -8.55 -1.46
CA ALA A 167 4.45 -9.74 -2.26
C ALA A 167 3.67 -9.38 -3.54
N GLU A 168 2.69 -8.47 -3.46
CA GLU A 168 1.97 -7.99 -4.65
C GLU A 168 2.85 -7.17 -5.58
N ALA A 169 3.70 -6.27 -5.05
CA ALA A 169 4.67 -5.52 -5.85
C ALA A 169 5.67 -6.44 -6.57
N GLN A 170 6.14 -7.51 -5.90
CA GLN A 170 6.99 -8.53 -6.51
C GLN A 170 6.25 -9.31 -7.61
N ARG A 171 4.99 -9.73 -7.38
CA ARG A 171 4.15 -10.40 -8.40
C ARG A 171 3.94 -9.51 -9.62
N LEU A 172 3.61 -8.24 -9.42
CA LEU A 172 3.40 -7.28 -10.51
C LEU A 172 4.71 -6.98 -11.26
N ALA A 173 5.85 -6.95 -10.57
CA ALA A 173 7.16 -6.79 -11.19
C ALA A 173 7.54 -7.99 -12.08
N THR A 174 7.37 -9.23 -11.60
CA THR A 174 7.67 -10.43 -12.39
C THR A 174 6.69 -10.61 -13.56
N GLU A 175 5.40 -10.30 -13.37
CA GLU A 175 4.41 -10.29 -14.45
C GLU A 175 4.73 -9.23 -15.53
N ALA A 176 5.13 -8.02 -15.13
CA ALA A 176 5.54 -6.97 -16.05
C ALA A 176 6.86 -7.31 -16.78
N GLU A 177 7.81 -7.95 -16.12
CA GLU A 177 9.04 -8.44 -16.76
C GLU A 177 8.75 -9.56 -17.77
N ALA A 178 7.90 -10.53 -17.41
CA ALA A 178 7.48 -11.60 -18.32
C ALA A 178 6.75 -11.04 -19.56
N LYS A 179 5.83 -10.08 -19.38
CA LYS A 179 5.14 -9.41 -20.50
C LYS A 179 6.10 -8.64 -21.40
N ARG A 180 7.11 -7.96 -20.84
CA ARG A 180 8.17 -7.29 -21.61
C ARG A 180 9.00 -8.28 -22.42
N LYS A 181 9.41 -9.41 -21.84
CA LYS A 181 10.16 -10.47 -22.53
C LYS A 181 9.36 -11.07 -23.68
N ALA A 182 8.12 -11.49 -23.44
CA ALA A 182 7.24 -12.01 -24.49
C ALA A 182 7.04 -11.00 -25.64
N THR A 183 6.80 -9.72 -25.32
CA THR A 183 6.66 -8.66 -26.33
C THR A 183 7.95 -8.44 -27.13
N GLN A 184 9.12 -8.55 -26.49
CA GLN A 184 10.42 -8.44 -27.14
C GLN A 184 10.70 -9.64 -28.04
N GLU A 185 10.40 -10.85 -27.57
CA GLU A 185 10.54 -12.12 -28.32
C GLU A 185 9.63 -12.14 -29.57
N ASP A 186 8.36 -11.72 -29.43
CA ASP A 186 7.43 -11.55 -30.55
C ASP A 186 7.92 -10.49 -31.56
N PHE A 187 8.47 -9.38 -31.07
CA PHE A 187 9.03 -8.32 -31.92
C PHE A 187 10.30 -8.79 -32.67
N GLU A 188 11.21 -9.47 -31.99
CA GLU A 188 12.43 -10.03 -32.60
C GLU A 188 12.09 -11.13 -33.61
N MET A 189 11.14 -12.01 -33.30
CA MET A 189 10.63 -13.01 -34.26
C MET A 189 10.02 -12.32 -35.48
N THR A 190 9.05 -11.42 -35.31
CA THR A 190 8.34 -10.78 -36.44
C THR A 190 9.26 -9.88 -37.28
N MET A 191 10.24 -9.20 -36.68
CA MET A 191 11.25 -8.44 -37.43
C MET A 191 12.30 -9.33 -38.09
N GLY A 192 12.68 -10.46 -37.49
CA GLY A 192 13.52 -11.48 -38.14
C GLY A 192 12.83 -12.10 -39.36
N ASP A 193 11.53 -12.40 -39.22
CA ASP A 193 10.68 -12.92 -40.30
C ASP A 193 10.51 -11.89 -41.43
N ARG A 194 10.32 -10.60 -41.09
CA ARG A 194 10.28 -9.50 -42.06
C ARG A 194 11.62 -9.29 -42.74
N ARG A 195 12.73 -9.34 -41.99
CA ARG A 195 14.10 -9.18 -42.51
C ARG A 195 14.44 -10.30 -43.49
N THR A 196 14.19 -11.56 -43.15
CA THR A 196 14.48 -12.69 -44.06
C THR A 196 13.62 -12.66 -45.32
N LYS A 197 12.34 -12.28 -45.21
CA LYS A 197 11.46 -12.07 -46.38
C LYS A 197 11.96 -10.93 -47.28
N LEU A 198 12.41 -9.80 -46.70
CA LEU A 198 13.00 -8.69 -47.46
C LEU A 198 14.34 -9.07 -48.11
N THR A 199 15.21 -9.80 -47.42
CA THR A 199 16.49 -10.27 -47.98
C THR A 199 16.25 -11.19 -49.17
N ARG A 200 15.35 -12.19 -49.05
CA ARG A 200 14.97 -13.06 -50.19
C ARG A 200 14.38 -12.27 -51.36
N ALA A 201 13.48 -11.32 -51.11
CA ALA A 201 12.91 -10.49 -52.16
C ALA A 201 13.96 -9.62 -52.88
N LEU A 202 15.01 -9.17 -52.17
CA LEU A 202 16.15 -8.46 -52.77
C LEU A 202 17.05 -9.43 -53.57
N GLU A 203 17.31 -10.64 -53.08
CA GLU A 203 18.07 -11.67 -53.79
C GLU A 203 17.33 -12.13 -55.07
N GLU A 204 16.01 -12.29 -55.01
CA GLU A 204 15.14 -12.58 -56.16
C GLU A 204 15.11 -11.42 -57.17
N LEU A 205 15.01 -10.17 -56.70
CA LEU A 205 15.07 -8.98 -57.57
C LEU A 205 16.46 -8.81 -58.20
N GLU A 206 17.54 -9.05 -57.46
CA GLU A 206 18.90 -9.01 -58.01
C GLU A 206 19.14 -10.11 -59.03
N THR A 207 18.73 -11.36 -58.75
CA THR A 207 18.94 -12.49 -59.66
C THR A 207 18.10 -12.37 -60.92
N THR A 208 16.84 -11.95 -60.82
CA THR A 208 15.99 -11.66 -62.01
C THR A 208 16.54 -10.49 -62.81
N SER A 209 16.91 -9.37 -62.18
CA SER A 209 17.51 -8.21 -62.86
C SER A 209 18.82 -8.57 -63.58
N LYS A 210 19.71 -9.31 -62.92
CA LYS A 210 20.96 -9.83 -63.51
C LYS A 210 20.68 -10.78 -64.68
N ALA A 211 19.69 -11.67 -64.56
CA ALA A 211 19.30 -12.60 -65.62
C ALA A 211 18.69 -11.88 -66.84
N GLU A 212 17.83 -10.87 -66.63
CA GLU A 212 17.30 -10.05 -67.72
C GLU A 212 18.41 -9.21 -68.38
N ALA A 213 19.32 -8.61 -67.60
CA ALA A 213 20.45 -7.86 -68.14
C ALA A 213 21.36 -8.77 -68.98
N ALA A 214 21.68 -9.97 -68.48
CA ALA A 214 22.43 -10.99 -69.22
C ALA A 214 21.67 -11.55 -70.44
N LYS A 215 20.32 -11.47 -70.46
CA LYS A 215 19.53 -11.75 -71.67
C LYS A 215 19.66 -10.60 -72.67
N ARG A 216 19.37 -9.35 -72.28
CA ARG A 216 19.45 -8.16 -73.14
C ARG A 216 20.85 -8.01 -73.76
N LEU A 217 21.92 -8.28 -73.00
CA LEU A 217 23.29 -8.29 -73.50
C LEU A 217 23.55 -9.39 -74.53
N ARG A 218 23.04 -10.62 -74.32
CA ARG A 218 23.12 -11.70 -75.32
C ARG A 218 22.33 -11.36 -76.59
N ASP A 219 21.07 -10.97 -76.44
CA ASP A 219 20.19 -10.62 -77.56
C ASP A 219 20.84 -9.50 -78.42
N ALA A 220 21.35 -8.44 -77.79
CA ALA A 220 22.06 -7.35 -78.46
C ALA A 220 23.40 -7.78 -79.10
N THR A 221 24.15 -8.69 -78.46
CA THR A 221 25.41 -9.23 -79.00
C THR A 221 25.15 -10.14 -80.21
N GLU A 222 24.10 -10.96 -80.16
CA GLU A 222 23.65 -11.76 -81.30
C GLU A 222 23.19 -10.86 -82.45
N GLU A 223 22.40 -9.82 -82.21
CA GLU A 223 22.04 -8.87 -83.26
C GLU A 223 23.26 -8.14 -83.83
N ALA A 224 24.21 -7.71 -83.00
CA ALA A 224 25.45 -7.08 -83.45
C ALA A 224 26.26 -8.04 -84.34
N ASN A 225 26.43 -9.29 -83.92
CA ASN A 225 27.11 -10.33 -84.70
C ASN A 225 26.38 -10.62 -86.03
N ARG A 226 25.04 -10.70 -86.03
CA ARG A 226 24.22 -10.86 -87.25
C ARG A 226 24.38 -9.67 -88.20
N ARG A 227 24.39 -8.43 -87.68
CA ARG A 227 24.63 -7.20 -88.46
C ARG A 227 26.05 -7.18 -89.06
N VAL A 228 27.07 -7.53 -88.27
CA VAL A 228 28.45 -7.64 -88.75
C VAL A 228 28.57 -8.72 -89.82
N GLN A 229 28.07 -9.93 -89.60
CA GLN A 229 28.08 -11.01 -90.59
C GLN A 229 27.38 -10.63 -91.89
N ALA A 230 26.20 -9.98 -91.82
CA ALA A 230 25.49 -9.50 -93.00
C ALA A 230 26.27 -8.40 -93.75
N ALA A 231 26.92 -7.48 -93.03
CA ALA A 231 27.79 -6.46 -93.62
C ALA A 231 29.05 -7.06 -94.26
N THR A 232 29.68 -8.06 -93.62
CA THR A 232 30.81 -8.82 -94.18
C THR A 232 30.39 -9.56 -95.45
N GLN A 233 29.29 -10.33 -95.43
CA GLN A 233 28.77 -11.00 -96.63
C GLN A 233 28.42 -10.02 -97.77
N LEU A 234 27.91 -8.82 -97.45
CA LEU A 234 27.66 -7.78 -98.45
C LEU A 234 28.97 -7.19 -99.01
N ALA A 235 29.99 -7.02 -98.17
CA ALA A 235 31.32 -6.60 -98.60
C ALA A 235 31.99 -7.67 -99.47
N ASP A 236 31.94 -8.94 -99.07
CA ASP A 236 32.48 -10.07 -99.84
C ASP A 236 31.80 -10.20 -101.20
N ARG A 237 30.47 -10.08 -101.28
CA ARG A 237 29.73 -10.05 -102.55
C ARG A 237 30.13 -8.87 -103.43
N ARG A 238 30.32 -7.68 -102.84
CA ARG A 238 30.81 -6.49 -103.58
C ARG A 238 32.25 -6.68 -104.07
N ILE A 239 33.11 -7.33 -103.28
CA ILE A 239 34.49 -7.65 -103.65
C ILE A 239 34.53 -8.72 -104.74
N ALA A 240 33.66 -9.73 -104.69
CA ALA A 240 33.51 -10.74 -105.73
C ALA A 240 33.05 -10.10 -107.06
N HIS A 241 31.95 -9.35 -107.04
CA HIS A 241 31.44 -8.62 -108.20
C HIS A 241 32.45 -7.60 -108.77
N ALA A 242 33.23 -6.94 -107.90
CA ALA A 242 34.32 -6.05 -108.35
C ALA A 242 35.49 -6.81 -108.98
N LYS A 243 35.79 -8.05 -108.55
CA LYS A 243 36.78 -8.93 -109.19
C LYS A 243 36.27 -9.49 -110.51
N GLU A 244 35.00 -9.86 -110.59
CA GLU A 244 34.33 -10.29 -111.83
C GLU A 244 34.40 -9.17 -112.87
N LEU A 245 33.95 -7.96 -112.53
CA LEU A 245 34.11 -6.77 -113.39
C LEU A 245 35.58 -6.47 -113.74
N ALA A 246 36.53 -6.66 -112.83
CA ALA A 246 37.94 -6.44 -113.10
C ALA A 246 38.52 -7.46 -114.10
N GLU A 247 38.09 -8.72 -114.04
CA GLU A 247 38.49 -9.76 -115.02
C GLU A 247 37.72 -9.60 -116.35
N GLU A 248 36.46 -9.15 -116.34
CA GLU A 248 35.77 -8.72 -117.58
C GLU A 248 36.51 -7.57 -118.27
N LEU A 249 36.91 -6.54 -117.51
CA LEU A 249 37.74 -5.44 -118.01
C LEU A 249 39.13 -5.92 -118.45
N ARG A 250 39.70 -6.93 -117.80
CA ARG A 250 40.97 -7.55 -118.21
C ARG A 250 40.82 -8.29 -119.55
N VAL A 251 39.75 -9.06 -119.73
CA VAL A 251 39.44 -9.79 -120.97
C VAL A 251 39.09 -8.82 -122.10
N LEU A 252 38.32 -7.77 -121.83
CA LEU A 252 38.05 -6.69 -122.79
C LEU A 252 39.33 -5.96 -123.18
N ARG A 253 40.20 -5.60 -122.21
CA ARG A 253 41.52 -5.00 -122.50
C ARG A 253 42.40 -5.95 -123.30
N GLY A 254 42.39 -7.25 -123.02
CA GLY A 254 43.10 -8.27 -123.80
C GLY A 254 42.59 -8.34 -125.24
N ARG A 255 41.26 -8.32 -125.43
CA ARG A 255 40.62 -8.28 -126.76
C ARG A 255 41.00 -7.01 -127.53
N VAL A 256 40.95 -5.84 -126.89
CA VAL A 256 41.32 -4.56 -127.51
C VAL A 256 42.82 -4.51 -127.82
N LEU A 257 43.69 -5.06 -126.96
CA LEU A 257 45.13 -5.17 -127.26
C LEU A 257 45.40 -6.11 -128.43
N ASN A 258 44.67 -7.23 -128.55
CA ASN A 258 44.77 -8.10 -129.71
C ASN A 258 44.25 -7.40 -130.98
N GLN A 259 43.12 -6.70 -130.92
CA GLN A 259 42.60 -5.90 -132.04
C GLN A 259 43.58 -4.80 -132.47
N LEU A 260 44.30 -4.17 -131.53
CA LEU A 260 45.37 -3.21 -131.84
C LEU A 260 46.62 -3.87 -132.42
N LEU A 261 46.91 -5.13 -132.07
CA LEU A 261 47.98 -5.93 -132.70
C LEU A 261 47.57 -6.39 -134.11
N ASP A 262 46.32 -6.78 -134.32
CA ASP A 262 45.79 -7.14 -135.64
C ASP A 262 45.77 -5.92 -136.58
N VAL A 263 45.29 -4.77 -136.11
CA VAL A 263 45.34 -3.49 -136.86
C VAL A 263 46.79 -3.06 -137.10
N ARG A 264 47.71 -3.29 -136.16
CA ARG A 264 49.13 -3.05 -136.41
C ARG A 264 49.71 -3.99 -137.47
N GLY A 265 49.38 -5.28 -137.45
CA GLY A 265 49.79 -6.24 -138.49
C GLY A 265 49.23 -5.90 -139.86
N GLN A 266 48.01 -5.35 -139.91
CA GLN A 266 47.41 -4.79 -141.13
C GLN A 266 48.17 -3.55 -141.61
N LEU A 267 48.58 -2.64 -140.71
CA LEU A 267 49.40 -1.48 -141.04
C LEU A 267 50.83 -1.86 -141.48
N ASP A 268 51.45 -2.84 -140.84
CA ASP A 268 52.76 -3.40 -141.24
C ASP A 268 52.71 -4.10 -142.62
N SER A 269 51.52 -4.39 -143.16
CA SER A 269 51.31 -4.91 -144.53
C SER A 269 51.11 -3.84 -145.62
N VAL A 270 50.94 -2.57 -145.24
CA VAL A 270 50.75 -1.45 -146.19
C VAL A 270 51.96 -1.23 -147.11
N PRO A 271 53.24 -1.30 -146.65
CA PRO A 271 54.39 -1.12 -147.53
C PRO A 271 54.42 -2.13 -148.69
N THR A 272 54.08 -3.40 -148.41
CA THR A 272 54.04 -4.48 -149.41
C THR A 272 52.89 -4.38 -150.42
N MET A 273 51.90 -3.52 -150.17
CA MET A 273 50.81 -3.24 -151.12
C MET A 273 51.09 -1.99 -151.98
N LEU A 274 52.09 -1.17 -151.63
CA LEU A 274 52.41 0.06 -152.38
C LEU A 274 53.31 -0.19 -153.60
N GLU A 275 54.26 -1.14 -153.55
CA GLU A 275 55.04 -1.57 -154.72
C GLU A 275 54.18 -2.22 -155.84
N ALA A 276 52.94 -2.61 -155.52
CA ALA A 276 51.99 -3.18 -156.47
C ALA A 276 51.24 -2.12 -157.32
N VAL A 277 51.32 -0.84 -156.95
CA VAL A 277 50.51 0.25 -157.55
C VAL A 277 51.30 1.11 -158.54
N GLU A 278 52.64 1.05 -158.56
CA GLU A 278 53.50 1.76 -159.53
C GLU A 278 53.39 1.26 -161.00
N ARG A 279 52.30 0.58 -161.38
CA ARG A 279 52.03 0.09 -162.74
C ARG A 279 50.62 0.34 -163.28
N GLU A 280 49.85 1.24 -162.69
CA GLU A 280 48.72 1.85 -163.40
C GLU A 280 48.72 3.37 -163.19
N SER A 281 48.91 4.10 -164.29
CA SER A 281 49.38 5.48 -164.30
C SER A 281 48.27 6.53 -164.37
N ASP A 282 48.49 7.65 -163.67
CA ASP A 282 48.19 9.02 -164.11
C ASP A 282 46.82 9.25 -164.78
N LEU A 283 45.74 9.24 -163.99
CA LEU A 283 44.48 9.88 -164.37
C LEU A 283 43.92 10.79 -163.26
N LEU A 284 44.12 12.10 -163.47
CA LEU A 284 43.35 13.24 -162.95
C LEU A 284 43.61 13.72 -161.51
N ASP A 285 44.62 14.60 -161.41
CA ASP A 285 44.47 15.99 -160.90
C ASP A 285 43.03 16.58 -160.96
N ALA A 286 42.60 17.52 -160.10
CA ALA A 286 43.24 18.24 -158.97
C ALA A 286 42.16 19.05 -158.19
N SER A 287 42.61 19.90 -157.23
CA SER A 287 41.90 21.10 -156.69
C SER A 287 40.81 20.86 -155.62
N ALA A 288 40.63 21.67 -154.55
CA ALA A 288 41.50 22.66 -153.89
C ALA A 288 40.94 22.98 -152.46
N ALA A 289 41.66 23.81 -151.70
CA ALA A 289 41.41 24.17 -150.30
C ALA A 289 40.15 25.02 -150.01
N THR A 290 39.67 25.02 -148.74
CA THR A 290 39.38 26.18 -147.84
C THR A 290 38.36 25.80 -146.71
N GLU A 291 38.40 26.51 -145.58
CA GLU A 291 37.50 26.44 -144.39
C GLU A 291 36.15 27.21 -144.63
N PRO A 292 35.29 27.62 -143.64
CA PRO A 292 35.16 27.35 -142.17
C PRO A 292 33.71 27.18 -141.61
N ALA A 293 33.56 26.89 -140.28
CA ALA A 293 32.48 27.27 -139.31
C ALA A 293 30.96 26.98 -139.63
N THR A 294 29.93 27.04 -138.73
CA THR A 294 29.74 27.44 -137.30
C THR A 294 28.47 26.76 -136.66
N GLU A 295 28.35 26.77 -135.31
CA GLU A 295 27.11 26.84 -134.44
C GLU A 295 25.82 25.97 -134.60
N ALA A 296 25.51 25.17 -133.54
CA ALA A 296 24.34 25.18 -132.59
C ALA A 296 22.85 25.24 -133.12
N PRO A 297 21.74 25.39 -132.32
CA PRO A 297 21.54 25.39 -130.83
C PRO A 297 20.21 24.72 -130.28
N THR A 298 19.90 24.94 -128.97
CA THR A 298 18.56 24.97 -128.26
C THR A 298 17.70 23.69 -128.08
N THR A 299 16.85 23.47 -127.02
CA THR A 299 16.46 24.10 -125.71
C THR A 299 15.82 22.98 -124.79
N ASP A 300 15.03 23.06 -123.70
CA ASP A 300 14.30 24.00 -122.77
C ASP A 300 13.85 23.16 -121.51
N ASN A 301 13.24 23.55 -120.36
CA ASN A 301 13.14 24.74 -119.47
C ASN A 301 12.53 24.26 -118.08
N SER A 302 12.97 24.73 -116.89
CA SER A 302 12.36 25.75 -115.97
C SER A 302 10.95 25.46 -115.37
N ASP A 303 10.56 25.82 -114.12
CA ASP A 303 11.17 26.52 -112.95
C ASP A 303 10.51 25.97 -111.62
N VAL A 304 10.34 26.55 -110.40
CA VAL A 304 10.48 27.88 -109.74
C VAL A 304 10.69 27.74 -108.20
N ALA A 305 10.86 28.85 -107.46
CA ALA A 305 11.18 28.95 -106.00
C ALA A 305 10.02 29.59 -105.16
N PRO A 306 10.17 30.28 -103.99
CA PRO A 306 11.24 30.35 -102.93
C PRO A 306 10.75 30.42 -101.43
N ALA A 307 11.71 30.48 -100.47
CA ALA A 307 11.66 31.15 -99.14
C ALA A 307 10.68 30.66 -98.02
N SER A 308 10.74 31.09 -96.73
CA SER A 308 11.86 31.29 -95.74
C SER A 308 11.29 31.61 -94.34
N GLU A 309 11.95 31.24 -93.22
CA GLU A 309 12.06 31.96 -91.90
C GLU A 309 12.51 31.00 -90.74
N ALA A 310 12.53 31.45 -89.47
CA ALA A 310 13.35 30.88 -88.39
C ALA A 310 12.73 30.91 -86.97
N LYS A 311 13.53 30.46 -85.97
CA LYS A 311 13.61 30.92 -84.56
C LYS A 311 13.05 30.02 -83.42
N THR A 312 13.74 30.11 -82.27
CA THR A 312 13.34 29.79 -80.87
C THR A 312 13.12 28.35 -80.37
N ALA A 313 13.99 27.96 -79.41
CA ALA A 313 13.68 27.31 -78.12
C ALA A 313 13.07 25.87 -78.13
N LYS A 314 13.17 25.04 -77.07
CA LYS A 314 13.17 25.36 -75.64
C LYS A 314 13.78 24.24 -74.78
N LEU A 315 14.60 24.62 -73.79
CA LEU A 315 15.00 23.75 -72.67
C LEU A 315 13.84 23.65 -71.66
N PRO A 316 13.75 22.56 -70.88
CA PRO A 316 13.86 22.80 -69.44
C PRO A 316 14.76 21.78 -68.72
N LYS A 317 15.49 22.28 -67.70
CA LYS A 317 15.90 21.47 -66.56
C LYS A 317 14.67 21.22 -65.67
N GLN A 318 14.65 20.11 -64.95
CA GLN A 318 14.16 20.13 -63.58
C GLN A 318 15.21 19.48 -62.66
N HIS A 319 15.60 20.21 -61.62
CA HIS A 319 16.23 19.63 -60.44
C HIS A 319 15.11 19.20 -59.48
N ALA A 320 15.29 18.09 -58.80
CA ALA A 320 14.69 17.84 -57.49
C ALA A 320 15.79 17.21 -56.62
N THR A 321 16.00 17.73 -55.41
CA THR A 321 17.15 17.36 -54.58
C THR A 321 16.83 17.62 -53.11
N VAL A 322 16.85 16.54 -52.32
CA VAL A 322 17.05 16.50 -50.85
C VAL A 322 15.92 17.00 -49.91
N ALA A 323 15.72 16.20 -48.87
CA ALA A 323 15.12 16.47 -47.55
C ALA A 323 13.62 16.83 -47.43
N GLY A 324 13.04 16.32 -46.34
CA GLY A 324 11.63 16.33 -45.97
C GLY A 324 11.35 15.12 -45.08
#